data_AF-A0A1F9SE24-F1
#
_entry.id   AF-A0A1F9SE24-F1
#
_cell.length_a   1.000
_cell.length_b   1.000
_cell.length_c   1.000
_cell.angle_alpha   90.00
_cell.angle_beta   90.00
_cell.angle_gamma   90.00
#
_symmetry.space_group_name_H-M   'P 1'
#
loop_
_entity.id
_entity.type
_entity.pdbx_description
1 polymer ?
#
loop_
_entity_poly.entity_id
_entity_poly.type
_entity_poly.pdbx_seq_one_letter_code
_entity_poly.pdbx_strand_id
1 'polypeptide(L)'
;METTEISLKLNFNRRQISVLLAFFLLAWHPGFIGSETLTLTTYYPAPYGGYVSLLTTNQTLLARDGGNVGINIAGPGSKLHVHGATQITDGSANADTASYGTFGVTRPASGQTLTYIAMTRQGNVVKAMGIDSSNNWVFGLPQAGTQRITSPQMTITQGGNVGIATSFPSQRLSVSGNISVTGDIIMTPGTGYIRNVCSRVQYTIGPQAFCPAGARVMGYMGDGVARVWGFLPLNQTSTGVGRYIVLGEDWGGTMVCCRII
;
A
#
# COMPACT_ATOMS: atom_id res chain seq x y z
N MET A 1 94.92 23.48 -9.11
CA MET A 1 94.22 23.51 -7.82
C MET A 1 94.63 22.24 -7.10
N GLU A 2 95.67 22.31 -6.26
CA GLU A 2 96.23 21.14 -5.57
C GLU A 2 95.29 20.71 -4.45
N THR A 3 94.90 19.44 -4.43
CA THR A 3 94.13 18.82 -3.36
C THR A 3 95.07 18.49 -2.20
N THR A 4 94.96 19.24 -1.10
CA THR A 4 95.59 18.88 0.17
C THR A 4 94.84 17.71 0.81
N GLU A 5 95.40 16.51 0.74
CA GLU A 5 94.91 15.36 1.51
C GLU A 5 95.37 15.46 2.97
N ILE A 6 94.43 15.51 3.90
CA ILE A 6 94.70 15.41 5.33
C ILE A 6 94.41 13.97 5.77
N SER A 7 95.45 13.20 6.07
CA SER A 7 95.34 11.84 6.60
C SER A 7 95.38 11.85 8.13
N LEU A 8 94.25 11.66 8.80
CA LEU A 8 94.16 11.53 10.26
C LEU A 8 94.20 10.04 10.67
N LYS A 9 95.25 9.64 11.41
CA LYS A 9 95.31 8.32 12.07
C LYS A 9 94.79 8.44 13.50
N LEU A 10 93.64 7.81 13.78
CA LEU A 10 93.04 7.77 15.11
C LEU A 10 93.19 6.36 15.69
N ASN A 11 93.88 6.25 16.84
CA ASN A 11 94.03 4.99 17.57
C ASN A 11 93.07 4.98 18.76
N PHE A 12 92.05 4.13 18.72
CA PHE A 12 91.06 3.99 19.79
C PHE A 12 91.23 2.67 20.54
N ASN A 13 91.16 2.71 21.87
CA ASN A 13 91.09 1.50 22.70
C ASN A 13 89.64 0.96 22.74
N ARG A 14 89.46 -0.35 23.00
CA ARG A 14 88.17 -1.06 22.98
C ARG A 14 87.09 -0.37 23.82
N ARG A 15 87.44 0.18 24.99
CA ARG A 15 86.51 0.96 25.85
C ARG A 15 86.08 2.29 25.21
N GLN A 16 86.99 2.99 24.53
CA GLN A 16 86.68 4.26 23.85
C GLN A 16 85.78 4.03 22.64
N ILE A 17 85.99 2.94 21.90
CA ILE A 17 85.10 2.52 20.80
C ILE A 17 83.70 2.23 21.34
N SER A 18 83.57 1.53 22.46
CA SER A 18 82.25 1.25 23.06
C SER A 18 81.51 2.52 23.49
N VAL A 19 82.23 3.50 24.06
CA VAL A 19 81.63 4.79 24.44
C VAL A 19 81.25 5.62 23.22
N LEU A 20 82.10 5.68 22.19
CA LEU A 20 81.80 6.37 20.94
C LEU A 20 80.61 5.74 20.21
N LEU A 21 80.51 4.42 20.18
CA LEU A 21 79.38 3.71 19.60
C LEU A 21 78.09 3.97 20.38
N ALA A 22 78.15 3.96 21.72
CA ALA A 22 77.00 4.28 22.56
C ALA A 22 76.56 5.74 22.35
N PHE A 23 77.51 6.68 22.26
CA PHE A 23 77.21 8.09 22.00
C PHE A 23 76.64 8.30 20.60
N PHE A 24 77.16 7.59 19.60
CA PHE A 24 76.63 7.60 18.24
C PHE A 24 75.19 7.07 18.20
N LEU A 25 74.90 5.96 18.88
CA LEU A 25 73.54 5.39 18.93
C LEU A 25 72.55 6.23 19.76
N LEU A 26 73.04 7.02 20.73
CA LEU A 26 72.21 7.94 21.52
C LEU A 26 71.98 9.28 20.80
N ALA A 27 72.98 9.78 20.06
CA ALA A 27 72.87 11.03 19.31
C ALA A 27 72.20 10.85 17.93
N TRP A 28 72.31 9.66 17.34
CA TRP A 28 71.62 9.29 16.11
C TRP A 28 70.26 8.71 16.45
N HIS A 29 69.26 9.58 16.64
CA HIS A 29 67.88 9.14 16.56
C HIS A 29 67.52 8.93 15.07
N PRO A 30 66.92 7.79 14.67
CA PRO A 30 66.32 7.73 13.34
C PRO A 30 65.28 8.86 13.25
N GLY A 31 65.45 9.79 12.30
CA GLY A 31 64.39 10.73 11.97
C GLY A 31 63.13 9.96 11.56
N PHE A 32 61.95 10.56 11.72
CA PHE A 32 60.72 9.98 11.18
C PHE A 32 60.95 9.63 9.71
N ILE A 33 61.04 8.34 9.39
CA ILE A 33 60.87 7.88 8.02
C ILE A 33 59.44 8.31 7.70
N GLY A 34 59.32 9.33 6.85
CA GLY A 34 58.03 9.91 6.52
C GLY A 34 57.04 8.78 6.25
N SER A 35 55.90 8.83 6.93
CA SER A 35 54.80 7.91 6.67
C SER A 35 54.57 7.88 5.17
N GLU A 36 55.00 6.80 4.52
CA GLU A 36 54.62 6.54 3.15
C GLU A 36 53.14 6.24 3.21
N THR A 37 52.33 7.19 2.77
CA THR A 37 50.94 6.92 2.45
C THR A 37 50.96 5.96 1.27
N LEU A 38 50.86 4.66 1.56
CA LEU A 38 50.62 3.64 0.56
C LEU A 38 49.23 3.90 -0.03
N THR A 39 49.16 4.77 -1.04
CA THR A 39 47.98 4.88 -1.90
C THR A 39 47.91 3.63 -2.76
N LEU A 40 47.23 2.62 -2.24
CA LEU A 40 46.88 1.42 -2.98
C LEU A 40 45.78 1.79 -4.00
N THR A 41 46.17 2.17 -5.22
CA THR A 41 45.22 2.32 -6.34
C THR A 41 44.90 0.93 -6.87
N THR A 42 43.96 0.24 -6.24
CA THR A 42 43.31 -0.89 -6.90
C THR A 42 42.40 -0.30 -7.99
N TYR A 43 42.59 -0.71 -9.24
CA TYR A 43 41.64 -0.41 -10.31
C TYR A 43 40.36 -1.15 -9.98
N TYR A 44 39.45 -0.43 -9.32
CA TYR A 44 38.18 -0.96 -8.90
C TYR A 44 37.19 -0.86 -10.06
N PRO A 45 36.57 -1.98 -10.47
CA PRO A 45 36.71 -3.35 -9.93
C PRO A 45 37.62 -4.25 -10.79
N ALA A 46 38.28 -5.21 -10.13
CA ALA A 46 38.69 -6.47 -10.76
C ALA A 46 37.45 -7.13 -11.43
N PRO A 47 37.62 -7.94 -12.50
CA PRO A 47 36.50 -8.45 -13.30
C PRO A 47 35.39 -9.15 -12.49
N TYR A 48 35.74 -9.75 -11.35
CA TYR A 48 34.81 -10.35 -10.39
C TYR A 48 35.33 -10.17 -8.96
N GLY A 49 34.78 -9.22 -8.20
CA GLY A 49 35.09 -9.00 -6.78
C GLY A 49 33.93 -9.43 -5.88
N GLY A 50 34.18 -10.36 -4.96
CA GLY A 50 33.23 -10.73 -3.90
C GLY A 50 33.46 -9.89 -2.65
N TYR A 51 32.43 -9.17 -2.19
CA TYR A 51 32.49 -8.35 -0.98
C TYR A 51 31.62 -8.96 0.12
N VAL A 52 32.17 -9.11 1.33
CA VAL A 52 31.40 -9.56 2.52
C VAL A 52 30.55 -8.42 3.09
N SER A 53 31.04 -7.18 3.00
CA SER A 53 30.31 -5.97 3.40
C SER A 53 30.75 -4.78 2.54
N LEU A 54 29.80 -3.91 2.19
CA LEU A 54 30.03 -2.67 1.45
C LEU A 54 29.63 -1.50 2.36
N LEU A 55 30.61 -0.79 2.91
CA LEU A 55 30.38 0.46 3.64
C LEU A 55 30.73 1.64 2.73
N THR A 56 29.75 2.46 2.40
CA THR A 56 29.93 3.65 1.57
C THR A 56 29.67 4.91 2.38
N THR A 57 30.52 5.92 2.21
CA THR A 57 30.41 7.19 2.93
C THR A 57 29.49 8.21 2.24
N ASN A 58 29.10 7.95 0.98
CA ASN A 58 28.21 8.80 0.18
C ASN A 58 27.22 7.92 -0.62
N GLN A 59 27.05 8.16 -1.93
CA GLN A 59 26.12 7.44 -2.78
C GLN A 59 26.64 6.04 -3.14
N THR A 60 25.87 5.00 -2.83
CA THR A 60 26.11 3.62 -3.31
C THR A 60 25.40 3.43 -4.65
N LEU A 61 26.14 3.20 -5.74
CA LEU A 61 25.57 2.76 -7.02
C LEU A 61 25.99 1.31 -7.28
N LEU A 62 25.05 0.36 -7.16
CA LEU A 62 25.35 -1.07 -7.33
C LEU A 62 25.27 -1.55 -8.79
N ALA A 63 24.64 -0.78 -9.69
CA ALA A 63 24.50 -1.13 -11.11
C ALA A 63 24.49 0.13 -11.98
N ARG A 64 25.66 0.69 -12.27
CA ARG A 64 25.82 1.99 -12.95
C ARG A 64 25.59 1.94 -14.45
N ASP A 65 26.13 0.95 -15.15
CA ASP A 65 26.11 0.87 -16.63
C ASP A 65 25.23 -0.27 -17.13
N GLY A 66 23.91 -0.08 -17.06
CA GLY A 66 22.95 -1.07 -17.60
C GLY A 66 22.90 -2.41 -16.86
N GLY A 67 23.68 -2.58 -15.79
CA GLY A 67 23.66 -3.76 -14.93
C GLY A 67 22.30 -3.97 -14.26
N ASN A 68 22.00 -5.22 -13.96
CA ASN A 68 20.84 -5.62 -13.17
C ASN A 68 21.35 -6.10 -11.80
N VAL A 69 20.64 -5.78 -10.72
CA VAL A 69 20.97 -6.23 -9.37
C VAL A 69 20.19 -7.50 -9.07
N GLY A 70 20.89 -8.63 -8.95
CA GLY A 70 20.34 -9.89 -8.50
C GLY A 70 20.58 -10.09 -7.00
N ILE A 71 19.54 -10.39 -6.23
CA ILE A 71 19.68 -10.85 -4.84
C ILE A 71 19.29 -12.32 -4.81
N ASN A 72 20.26 -13.19 -4.48
CA ASN A 72 20.10 -14.64 -4.46
C ASN A 72 19.70 -15.29 -5.82
N ILE A 73 20.10 -14.68 -6.93
CA ILE A 73 19.85 -15.20 -8.28
C ILE A 73 20.98 -14.83 -9.25
N ALA A 74 21.43 -15.82 -10.04
CA ALA A 74 22.33 -15.59 -11.17
C ALA A 74 21.49 -15.26 -12.42
N GLY A 75 21.84 -14.18 -13.13
CA GLY A 75 21.10 -13.75 -14.32
C GLY A 75 19.74 -13.08 -14.01
N PRO A 76 19.72 -11.94 -13.32
CA PRO A 76 18.50 -11.17 -13.08
C PRO A 76 17.81 -10.75 -14.40
N GLY A 77 16.55 -11.17 -14.61
CA GLY A 77 15.75 -10.84 -15.80
C GLY A 77 15.13 -9.43 -15.78
N SER A 78 15.32 -8.69 -14.69
CA SER A 78 14.87 -7.31 -14.50
C SER A 78 15.97 -6.49 -13.78
N LYS A 79 15.82 -5.16 -13.75
CA LYS A 79 16.81 -4.26 -13.14
C LYS A 79 17.09 -4.55 -11.66
N LEU A 80 16.08 -5.00 -10.94
CA LEU A 80 16.19 -5.55 -9.59
C LEU A 80 15.41 -6.86 -9.56
N HIS A 81 16.10 -7.98 -9.42
CA HIS A 81 15.50 -9.31 -9.30
C HIS A 81 15.93 -9.93 -7.98
N VAL A 82 14.98 -10.08 -7.07
CA VAL A 82 15.20 -10.70 -5.76
C VAL A 82 14.55 -12.08 -5.75
N HIS A 83 15.35 -13.12 -5.52
CA HIS A 83 14.88 -14.48 -5.33
C HIS A 83 14.88 -14.82 -3.83
N GLY A 84 13.82 -14.39 -3.14
CA GLY A 84 13.67 -14.55 -1.69
C GLY A 84 12.68 -13.54 -1.12
N ALA A 85 12.55 -13.53 0.21
CA ALA A 85 11.75 -12.51 0.89
C ALA A 85 12.47 -11.15 0.85
N THR A 86 11.74 -10.11 0.44
CA THR A 86 12.19 -8.72 0.42
C THR A 86 11.34 -7.91 1.38
N GLN A 87 11.96 -7.06 2.17
CA GLN A 87 11.27 -6.16 3.08
C GLN A 87 11.67 -4.72 2.81
N ILE A 88 10.68 -3.84 2.78
CA ILE A 88 10.86 -2.39 2.73
C ILE A 88 10.24 -1.83 4.01
N THR A 89 11.07 -1.20 4.84
CA THR A 89 10.67 -0.54 6.09
C THR A 89 10.89 0.96 5.96
N ASP A 90 10.01 1.77 6.54
CA ASP A 90 10.09 3.24 6.52
C ASP A 90 10.96 3.82 7.66
N GLY A 91 11.58 2.97 8.51
CA GLY A 91 12.41 3.40 9.64
C GLY A 91 13.15 2.28 10.37
N SER A 92 13.60 2.54 11.61
CA SER A 92 14.34 1.59 12.47
C SER A 92 13.49 0.45 13.05
N ALA A 93 12.34 0.17 12.46
CA ALA A 93 11.44 -0.88 12.91
C ALA A 93 11.97 -2.26 12.49
N ASN A 94 11.91 -3.23 13.40
CA ASN A 94 12.14 -4.63 13.07
C ASN A 94 11.03 -5.10 12.13
N ALA A 95 11.42 -5.70 11.03
CA ALA A 95 10.49 -6.00 9.95
C ALA A 95 9.71 -7.30 10.24
N ASP A 96 8.47 -7.15 10.68
CA ASP A 96 7.53 -8.23 11.01
C ASP A 96 7.05 -9.06 9.79
N THR A 97 7.14 -8.48 8.58
CA THR A 97 6.56 -9.10 7.37
C THR A 97 7.24 -10.37 6.86
N ALA A 98 8.45 -10.72 7.34
CA ALA A 98 9.24 -11.85 6.84
C ALA A 98 8.51 -13.19 7.09
N SER A 99 7.67 -13.24 8.12
CA SER A 99 6.85 -14.40 8.46
C SER A 99 5.60 -14.55 7.58
N TYR A 100 5.21 -13.51 6.82
CA TYR A 100 3.89 -13.42 6.21
C TYR A 100 3.89 -13.34 4.68
N GLY A 101 5.04 -13.10 4.01
CA GLY A 101 5.10 -13.08 2.55
C GLY A 101 6.48 -12.75 1.96
N THR A 102 6.60 -12.91 0.64
CA THR A 102 7.85 -12.66 -0.12
C THR A 102 8.11 -11.19 -0.40
N PHE A 103 7.09 -10.34 -0.37
CA PHE A 103 7.24 -8.88 -0.43
C PHE A 103 6.48 -8.26 0.73
N GLY A 104 7.23 -7.76 1.70
CA GLY A 104 6.72 -7.14 2.90
C GLY A 104 6.92 -5.64 2.87
N VAL A 105 5.86 -4.89 3.16
CA VAL A 105 5.99 -3.49 3.56
C VAL A 105 5.54 -3.42 5.01
N THR A 106 6.44 -3.00 5.92
CA THR A 106 6.19 -2.94 7.36
C THR A 106 6.25 -1.51 7.86
N ARG A 107 5.39 -1.18 8.83
CA ARG A 107 5.43 0.07 9.60
C ARG A 107 5.83 -0.18 11.06
N PRO A 108 6.34 0.85 11.75
CA PRO A 108 6.44 0.90 13.20
C PRO A 108 5.08 0.72 13.88
N ALA A 109 5.07 0.05 15.04
CA ALA A 109 3.87 -0.14 15.86
C ALA A 109 3.30 1.17 16.42
N SER A 110 4.14 2.20 16.58
CA SER A 110 3.79 3.51 17.13
C SER A 110 3.97 4.62 16.10
N GLY A 111 2.90 4.90 15.36
CA GLY A 111 2.83 5.99 14.40
C GLY A 111 1.51 5.94 13.64
N GLN A 112 0.89 7.09 13.39
CA GLN A 112 -0.28 7.21 12.51
C GLN A 112 0.08 6.98 11.03
N THR A 113 1.33 6.61 10.75
CA THR A 113 1.86 6.35 9.42
C THR A 113 1.24 5.10 8.85
N LEU A 114 0.68 5.21 7.64
CA LEU A 114 0.15 4.06 6.92
C LEU A 114 1.28 3.44 6.11
N THR A 115 1.27 2.12 6.02
CA THR A 115 2.09 1.43 5.03
C THR A 115 1.29 1.29 3.75
N TYR A 116 1.77 1.86 2.65
CA TYR A 116 1.11 1.70 1.35
C TYR A 116 2.10 1.48 0.22
N ILE A 117 1.61 0.79 -0.81
CA ILE A 117 2.21 0.73 -2.13
C ILE A 117 1.51 1.80 -2.97
N ALA A 118 2.27 2.75 -3.51
CA ALA A 118 1.75 3.83 -4.35
C ALA A 118 2.17 3.64 -5.81
N MET A 119 1.20 3.83 -6.70
CA MET A 119 1.38 3.91 -8.14
C MET A 119 1.26 5.39 -8.54
N THR A 120 2.33 5.99 -9.05
CA THR A 120 2.37 7.42 -9.40
C THR A 120 2.55 7.59 -10.90
N ARG A 121 1.72 8.43 -11.53
CA ARG A 121 1.92 8.88 -12.93
C ARG A 121 2.17 10.39 -12.96
N GLN A 122 3.36 10.78 -13.43
CA GLN A 122 3.76 12.19 -13.61
C GLN A 122 3.50 13.07 -12.37
N GLY A 123 3.73 12.53 -11.17
CA GLY A 123 3.60 13.26 -9.89
C GLY A 123 2.17 13.61 -9.44
N ASN A 124 1.14 13.36 -10.25
CA ASN A 124 -0.20 13.94 -10.02
C ASN A 124 -1.26 12.94 -9.61
N VAL A 125 -1.22 11.71 -10.13
CA VAL A 125 -2.19 10.67 -9.74
C VAL A 125 -1.45 9.59 -9.01
N VAL A 126 -1.61 9.59 -7.69
CA VAL A 126 -1.16 8.52 -6.81
C VAL A 126 -2.36 7.67 -6.44
N LYS A 127 -2.40 6.43 -6.91
CA LYS A 127 -3.29 5.41 -6.35
C LYS A 127 -2.49 4.57 -5.39
N ALA A 128 -2.97 4.45 -4.16
CA ALA A 128 -2.30 3.72 -3.12
C ALA A 128 -3.21 2.62 -2.57
N MET A 129 -2.59 1.50 -2.23
CA MET A 129 -3.19 0.44 -1.43
C MET A 129 -2.33 0.21 -0.20
N GLY A 130 -2.95 0.06 0.97
CA GLY A 130 -2.21 -0.02 2.22
C GLY A 130 -3.07 -0.38 3.41
N ILE A 131 -2.47 -0.32 4.60
CA ILE A 131 -3.14 -0.57 5.87
C ILE A 131 -3.27 0.75 6.63
N ASP A 132 -4.49 1.07 7.09
CA ASP A 132 -4.76 2.28 7.85
C ASP A 132 -4.30 2.18 9.32
N SER A 133 -4.46 3.28 10.09
CA SER A 133 -4.08 3.33 11.50
C SER A 133 -4.88 2.35 12.38
N SER A 134 -6.03 1.91 11.91
CA SER A 134 -6.93 0.97 12.56
C SER A 134 -6.76 -0.46 12.02
N ASN A 135 -5.70 -0.73 11.26
CA ASN A 135 -5.40 -2.01 10.62
C ASN A 135 -6.44 -2.46 9.58
N ASN A 136 -7.22 -1.52 9.03
CA ASN A 136 -8.11 -1.81 7.90
C ASN A 136 -7.31 -1.75 6.60
N TRP A 137 -7.67 -2.58 5.64
CA TRP A 137 -7.11 -2.48 4.29
C TRP A 137 -7.81 -1.37 3.52
N VAL A 138 -7.05 -0.50 2.88
CA VAL A 138 -7.58 0.71 2.24
C VAL A 138 -7.01 0.91 0.84
N PHE A 139 -7.87 1.38 -0.05
CA PHE A 139 -7.51 1.85 -1.38
C PHE A 139 -7.94 3.30 -1.55
N GLY A 140 -7.07 4.15 -2.08
CA GLY A 140 -7.45 5.53 -2.34
C GLY A 140 -6.32 6.42 -2.80
N LEU A 141 -6.58 7.72 -2.69
CA LEU A 141 -5.60 8.77 -2.95
C LEU A 141 -4.88 9.06 -1.62
N PRO A 142 -3.54 8.94 -1.56
CA PRO A 142 -2.81 9.47 -0.43
C PRO A 142 -2.88 11.00 -0.46
N GLN A 143 -2.92 11.61 0.71
CA GLN A 143 -2.88 13.07 0.85
C GLN A 143 -1.45 13.56 0.61
N ALA A 144 -1.29 14.61 -0.20
CA ALA A 144 0.02 15.17 -0.50
C ALA A 144 0.77 15.57 0.78
N GLY A 145 2.05 15.22 0.86
CA GLY A 145 2.90 15.51 2.02
C GLY A 145 2.61 14.64 3.25
N THR A 146 1.64 13.73 3.19
CA THR A 146 1.37 12.78 4.27
C THR A 146 1.46 11.36 3.73
N GLN A 147 2.02 10.44 4.52
CA GLN A 147 2.03 9.02 4.19
C GLN A 147 0.68 8.39 4.59
N ARG A 148 -0.45 9.01 4.18
CA ARG A 148 -1.78 8.65 4.67
C ARG A 148 -2.85 8.73 3.58
N ILE A 149 -3.74 7.73 3.57
CA ILE A 149 -5.01 7.73 2.87
C ILE A 149 -6.08 8.16 3.87
N THR A 150 -6.50 9.41 3.83
CA THR A 150 -7.50 9.98 4.78
C THR A 150 -8.94 9.78 4.31
N SER A 151 -9.15 9.68 3.00
CA SER A 151 -10.45 9.41 2.39
C SER A 151 -10.32 8.19 1.46
N PRO A 152 -10.41 6.97 2.02
CA PRO A 152 -10.33 5.77 1.21
C PRO A 152 -11.54 5.68 0.28
N GLN A 153 -11.28 5.30 -0.98
CA GLN A 153 -12.30 5.00 -1.98
C GLN A 153 -12.91 3.61 -1.74
N MET A 154 -12.12 2.69 -1.20
CA MET A 154 -12.58 1.39 -0.70
C MET A 154 -11.85 1.07 0.61
N THR A 155 -12.57 0.50 1.57
CA THR A 155 -12.04 0.03 2.85
C THR A 155 -12.52 -1.40 3.11
N ILE A 156 -11.63 -2.26 3.60
CA ILE A 156 -11.98 -3.55 4.19
C ILE A 156 -11.58 -3.50 5.66
N THR A 157 -12.57 -3.56 6.55
CA THR A 157 -12.29 -3.47 7.99
C THR A 157 -11.60 -4.72 8.50
N GLN A 158 -10.96 -4.65 9.67
CA GLN A 158 -10.43 -5.85 10.34
C GLN A 158 -11.51 -6.93 10.57
N GLY A 159 -12.78 -6.53 10.72
CA GLY A 159 -13.93 -7.44 10.82
C GLY A 159 -14.41 -8.03 9.48
N GLY A 160 -13.77 -7.65 8.36
CA GLY A 160 -14.08 -8.15 7.02
C GLY A 160 -15.27 -7.47 6.33
N ASN A 161 -15.70 -6.29 6.79
CA ASN A 161 -16.74 -5.52 6.09
C ASN A 161 -16.10 -4.67 4.99
N VAL A 162 -16.72 -4.64 3.82
CA VAL A 162 -16.29 -3.84 2.66
C VAL A 162 -17.10 -2.55 2.58
N GLY A 163 -16.42 -1.42 2.58
CA GLY A 163 -16.97 -0.10 2.33
C GLY A 163 -16.53 0.43 0.96
N ILE A 164 -17.47 0.95 0.16
CA ILE A 164 -17.19 1.70 -1.07
C ILE A 164 -17.61 3.14 -0.86
N ALA A 165 -16.67 4.08 -1.03
CA ALA A 165 -16.83 5.50 -0.70
C ALA A 165 -17.27 5.75 0.76
N THR A 166 -16.94 4.82 1.67
CA THR A 166 -17.17 4.93 3.11
C THR A 166 -16.09 4.15 3.86
N SER A 167 -15.57 4.74 4.94
CA SER A 167 -14.62 4.08 5.85
C SER A 167 -15.30 3.35 7.01
N PHE A 168 -16.63 3.49 7.15
CA PHE A 168 -17.41 2.92 8.26
C PHE A 168 -18.57 2.07 7.74
N PRO A 169 -18.29 0.90 7.12
CA PRO A 169 -19.34 0.02 6.65
C PRO A 169 -20.12 -0.60 7.83
N SER A 170 -21.42 -0.33 7.90
CA SER A 170 -22.34 -0.86 8.92
C SER A 170 -22.83 -2.28 8.60
N GLN A 171 -22.61 -2.74 7.37
CA GLN A 171 -22.95 -4.07 6.87
C GLN A 171 -21.74 -4.68 6.14
N ARG A 172 -21.80 -5.99 5.85
CA ARG A 172 -20.74 -6.73 5.13
C ARG A 172 -20.31 -6.05 3.83
N LEU A 173 -21.25 -5.45 3.12
CA LEU A 173 -21.00 -4.51 2.02
C LEU A 173 -21.81 -3.24 2.28
N SER A 174 -21.15 -2.09 2.34
CA SER A 174 -21.80 -0.78 2.43
C SER A 174 -21.28 0.11 1.30
N VAL A 175 -22.19 0.65 0.49
CA VAL A 175 -21.86 1.56 -0.61
C VAL A 175 -22.48 2.92 -0.32
N SER A 176 -21.66 3.96 -0.26
CA SER A 176 -22.13 5.35 -0.20
C SER A 176 -22.33 5.86 -1.63
N GLY A 177 -23.50 5.59 -2.21
CA GLY A 177 -23.83 5.98 -3.59
C GLY A 177 -24.72 4.96 -4.30
N ASN A 178 -24.80 5.09 -5.63
CA ASN A 178 -25.59 4.20 -6.47
C ASN A 178 -24.81 2.91 -6.79
N ILE A 179 -25.54 1.81 -6.99
CA ILE A 179 -25.00 0.53 -7.44
C ILE A 179 -25.61 0.22 -8.80
N SER A 180 -24.76 -0.05 -9.80
CA SER A 180 -25.19 -0.60 -11.10
C SER A 180 -24.87 -2.09 -11.12
N VAL A 181 -25.88 -2.91 -11.40
CA VAL A 181 -25.76 -4.37 -11.46
C VAL A 181 -26.27 -4.82 -12.82
N THR A 182 -25.45 -5.57 -13.57
CA THR A 182 -25.84 -6.11 -14.88
C THR A 182 -26.46 -7.50 -14.78
N GLY A 183 -26.29 -8.18 -13.65
CA GLY A 183 -26.91 -9.47 -13.33
C GLY A 183 -27.91 -9.36 -12.19
N ASP A 184 -28.28 -10.51 -11.62
CA ASP A 184 -29.28 -10.58 -10.56
C ASP A 184 -28.70 -10.28 -9.18
N ILE A 185 -29.51 -9.63 -8.33
CA ILE A 185 -29.28 -9.58 -6.89
C ILE A 185 -29.94 -10.82 -6.28
N ILE A 186 -29.13 -11.83 -5.97
CA ILE A 186 -29.61 -13.08 -5.37
C ILE A 186 -29.80 -12.90 -3.87
N MET A 187 -30.95 -13.32 -3.38
CA MET A 187 -31.34 -13.23 -1.98
C MET A 187 -31.71 -14.62 -1.48
N THR A 188 -31.13 -15.02 -0.35
CA THR A 188 -31.48 -16.31 0.26
C THR A 188 -32.97 -16.31 0.63
N PRO A 189 -33.77 -17.28 0.13
CA PRO A 189 -35.18 -17.35 0.44
C PRO A 189 -35.43 -17.38 1.96
N GLY A 190 -36.37 -16.56 2.43
CA GLY A 190 -36.76 -16.50 3.84
C GLY A 190 -35.83 -15.72 4.77
N THR A 191 -34.64 -15.28 4.33
CA THR A 191 -33.70 -14.50 5.16
C THR A 191 -33.21 -13.20 4.50
N GLY A 192 -33.19 -13.14 3.17
CA GLY A 192 -32.85 -11.93 2.42
C GLY A 192 -34.08 -11.04 2.18
N TYR A 193 -33.96 -9.74 2.47
CA TYR A 193 -34.98 -8.73 2.13
C TYR A 193 -34.34 -7.46 1.55
N ILE A 194 -34.90 -6.92 0.45
CA ILE A 194 -34.56 -5.56 0.00
C ILE A 194 -35.52 -4.62 0.70
N ARG A 195 -35.00 -3.89 1.69
CA ARG A 195 -35.79 -2.95 2.49
C ARG A 195 -35.92 -1.62 1.77
N ASN A 196 -36.95 -0.85 2.11
CA ASN A 196 -37.19 0.51 1.60
C ASN A 196 -37.39 0.64 0.08
N VAL A 197 -37.59 -0.47 -0.64
CA VAL A 197 -37.98 -0.44 -2.06
C VAL A 197 -39.44 -0.06 -2.21
N CYS A 198 -40.29 -0.62 -1.36
CA CYS A 198 -41.74 -0.49 -1.40
C CYS A 198 -42.28 0.13 -0.11
N SER A 199 -43.36 0.90 -0.23
CA SER A 199 -44.08 1.53 0.88
C SER A 199 -45.59 1.40 0.69
N ARG A 200 -46.34 1.38 1.79
CA ARG A 200 -47.81 1.38 1.78
C ARG A 200 -48.31 2.83 1.83
N VAL A 201 -49.22 3.18 0.93
CA VAL A 201 -49.78 4.53 0.81
C VAL A 201 -51.31 4.41 0.84
N GLN A 202 -51.98 5.19 1.68
CA GLN A 202 -53.45 5.22 1.69
C GLN A 202 -53.97 5.96 0.46
N TYR A 203 -55.06 5.49 -0.11
CA TYR A 203 -55.84 6.17 -1.13
C TYR A 203 -57.29 6.31 -0.69
N THR A 204 -57.94 7.41 -1.07
CA THR A 204 -59.36 7.68 -0.80
C THR A 204 -59.94 8.45 -1.98
N ILE A 205 -61.27 8.41 -2.13
CA ILE A 205 -62.01 9.35 -2.97
C ILE A 205 -61.83 10.79 -2.47
N GLY A 206 -61.07 11.57 -3.23
CA GLY A 206 -60.63 12.91 -2.86
C GLY A 206 -59.45 13.34 -3.73
N PRO A 207 -58.69 14.41 -3.37
CA PRO A 207 -57.62 14.92 -4.21
C PRO A 207 -56.50 13.88 -4.37
N GLN A 208 -56.60 13.16 -5.48
CA GLN A 208 -55.64 12.29 -6.15
C GLN A 208 -54.64 11.55 -5.26
N ALA A 209 -54.93 10.27 -5.01
CA ALA A 209 -54.01 9.37 -4.35
C ALA A 209 -52.95 8.84 -5.33
N PHE A 210 -51.82 9.52 -5.40
CA PHE A 210 -50.67 9.08 -6.19
C PHE A 210 -49.57 8.48 -5.31
N CYS A 211 -48.78 7.58 -5.89
CA CYS A 211 -47.51 7.23 -5.29
C CYS A 211 -46.60 8.47 -5.20
N PRO A 212 -45.75 8.56 -4.16
CA PRO A 212 -44.73 9.60 -4.08
C PRO A 212 -43.86 9.64 -5.33
N ALA A 213 -43.29 10.81 -5.65
CA ALA A 213 -42.40 10.98 -6.79
C ALA A 213 -41.29 9.90 -6.82
N GLY A 214 -41.10 9.30 -8.00
CA GLY A 214 -40.14 8.22 -8.24
C GLY A 214 -40.61 6.82 -7.82
N ALA A 215 -41.84 6.67 -7.31
CA ALA A 215 -42.44 5.36 -7.03
C ALA A 215 -43.60 5.04 -8.00
N ARG A 216 -43.79 3.75 -8.29
CA ARG A 216 -44.85 3.20 -9.14
C ARG A 216 -45.79 2.33 -8.31
N VAL A 217 -47.08 2.33 -8.67
CA VAL A 217 -48.08 1.44 -8.06
C VAL A 217 -47.78 0.00 -8.49
N MET A 218 -47.52 -0.87 -7.52
CA MET A 218 -47.32 -2.30 -7.76
C MET A 218 -48.58 -3.12 -7.45
N GLY A 219 -49.51 -2.58 -6.66
CA GLY A 219 -50.77 -3.25 -6.36
C GLY A 219 -51.63 -2.48 -5.38
N TYR A 220 -52.90 -2.88 -5.29
CA TYR A 220 -53.87 -2.36 -4.34
C TYR A 220 -54.21 -3.44 -3.31
N MET A 221 -54.26 -3.02 -2.05
CA MET A 221 -54.82 -3.77 -0.94
C MET A 221 -56.12 -3.02 -0.57
N GLY A 222 -57.28 -3.56 -0.93
CA GLY A 222 -58.55 -3.17 -0.30
C GLY A 222 -58.52 -3.48 1.21
N ASP A 223 -59.60 -3.17 1.94
CA ASP A 223 -59.96 -3.58 3.33
C ASP A 223 -58.88 -3.89 4.41
N GLY A 224 -57.61 -3.53 4.21
CA GLY A 224 -56.47 -3.95 5.03
C GLY A 224 -55.91 -5.35 4.71
N VAL A 225 -56.48 -6.14 3.79
CA VAL A 225 -56.04 -7.51 3.49
C VAL A 225 -55.34 -7.59 2.12
N ALA A 226 -54.07 -8.02 2.10
CA ALA A 226 -53.33 -8.18 0.85
C ALA A 226 -53.83 -9.42 0.08
N ARG A 227 -54.62 -9.20 -0.98
CA ARG A 227 -55.11 -10.29 -1.86
C ARG A 227 -54.35 -10.40 -3.19
N VAL A 228 -53.30 -9.59 -3.40
CA VAL A 228 -52.46 -9.64 -4.61
C VAL A 228 -51.19 -10.42 -4.32
N TRP A 229 -51.06 -11.60 -4.93
CA TRP A 229 -49.82 -12.37 -5.04
C TRP A 229 -49.40 -12.36 -6.52
N GLY A 230 -48.38 -11.58 -6.88
CA GLY A 230 -47.82 -11.59 -8.23
C GLY A 230 -47.19 -10.27 -8.66
N PHE A 231 -46.00 -10.37 -9.24
CA PHE A 231 -45.26 -9.28 -9.89
C PHE A 231 -45.91 -8.97 -11.25
N LEU A 232 -46.30 -7.72 -11.49
CA LEU A 232 -46.73 -7.27 -12.82
C LEU A 232 -45.50 -7.10 -13.72
N PRO A 233 -45.46 -7.68 -14.94
CA PRO A 233 -44.45 -7.34 -15.93
C PRO A 233 -44.61 -5.89 -16.39
N LEU A 234 -43.48 -5.25 -16.65
CA LEU A 234 -43.40 -3.93 -17.27
C LEU A 234 -44.10 -3.99 -18.65
N ASN A 235 -45.07 -3.10 -18.89
CA ASN A 235 -45.82 -2.91 -20.15
C ASN A 235 -46.96 -3.89 -20.47
N GLN A 236 -47.90 -4.18 -19.57
CA GLN A 236 -49.21 -4.72 -19.97
C GLN A 236 -50.35 -3.87 -19.39
N THR A 237 -50.77 -2.85 -20.14
CA THR A 237 -52.07 -2.19 -19.98
C THR A 237 -53.13 -2.91 -20.79
N SER A 238 -53.42 -4.17 -20.47
CA SER A 238 -54.70 -4.81 -20.78
C SER A 238 -54.66 -6.28 -20.34
N THR A 239 -55.49 -6.60 -19.34
CA THR A 239 -56.16 -7.91 -19.17
C THR A 239 -55.33 -9.17 -19.49
N GLY A 240 -54.64 -9.68 -18.47
CA GLY A 240 -53.99 -11.01 -18.45
C GLY A 240 -52.49 -10.86 -18.21
N VAL A 241 -51.93 -11.18 -17.04
CA VAL A 241 -52.20 -12.24 -16.07
C VAL A 241 -52.20 -11.63 -14.67
N GLY A 242 -53.23 -11.94 -13.89
CA GLY A 242 -53.57 -11.26 -12.64
C GLY A 242 -55.00 -10.74 -12.76
N ARG A 243 -55.97 -11.57 -12.37
CA ARG A 243 -57.38 -11.18 -12.36
C ARG A 243 -57.50 -10.04 -11.35
N TYR A 244 -57.63 -8.79 -11.84
CA TYR A 244 -58.11 -7.69 -11.01
C TYR A 244 -59.48 -8.13 -10.51
N ILE A 245 -59.57 -8.48 -9.23
CA ILE A 245 -60.86 -8.45 -8.56
C ILE A 245 -61.18 -6.97 -8.50
N VAL A 246 -62.08 -6.52 -9.37
CA VAL A 246 -62.81 -5.27 -9.15
C VAL A 246 -63.61 -5.54 -7.88
N LEU A 247 -63.00 -5.26 -6.72
CA LEU A 247 -63.74 -5.02 -5.51
C LEU A 247 -64.66 -3.85 -5.87
N GLY A 248 -65.97 -4.03 -5.74
CA GLY A 248 -66.94 -3.02 -6.15
C GLY A 248 -66.52 -1.69 -5.57
N GLU A 249 -66.26 -0.71 -6.44
CA GLU A 249 -65.90 0.68 -6.13
C GLU A 249 -65.26 0.85 -4.74
N ASP A 250 -64.00 0.44 -4.55
CA ASP A 250 -63.31 0.69 -3.29
C ASP A 250 -63.05 2.20 -3.15
N TRP A 251 -63.95 2.88 -2.42
CA TRP A 251 -63.90 4.31 -2.10
C TRP A 251 -62.67 4.71 -1.24
N GLY A 252 -61.86 3.73 -0.82
CA GLY A 252 -60.56 3.94 -0.19
C GLY A 252 -59.87 2.63 0.19
N GLY A 253 -58.54 2.69 0.36
CA GLY A 253 -57.73 1.53 0.72
C GLY A 253 -56.24 1.83 0.80
N THR A 254 -55.40 0.80 0.75
CA THR A 254 -53.93 0.94 0.75
C THR A 254 -53.35 0.49 -0.58
N MET A 255 -52.58 1.33 -1.27
CA MET A 255 -51.77 0.92 -2.41
C MET A 255 -50.31 0.67 -2.02
N VAL A 256 -49.65 -0.22 -2.74
CA VAL A 256 -48.21 -0.50 -2.59
C VAL A 256 -47.46 0.30 -3.66
N CYS A 257 -46.61 1.22 -3.20
CA CYS A 257 -45.80 2.10 -4.04
C CYS A 257 -44.33 1.71 -3.94
N CYS A 258 -43.70 1.32 -5.05
CA CYS A 258 -42.30 0.88 -5.08
C CYS A 258 -41.42 1.73 -5.98
N ARG A 259 -40.18 1.99 -5.56
CA ARG A 259 -39.13 2.68 -6.33
C ARG A 259 -38.33 1.67 -7.16
N ILE A 260 -38.97 1.15 -8.20
CA ILE A 260 -38.34 0.25 -9.18
C ILE A 260 -38.64 0.88 -10.55
N ILE A 261 -37.60 1.38 -11.23
CA ILE A 261 -37.72 2.08 -12.52
C ILE A 261 -37.05 1.24 -13.59
#